data_AF-A0A1I1JTX2-F1
#
_entry.id   AF-A0A1I1JTX2-F1
#
_cell.length_a   1.000
_cell.length_b   1.000
_cell.length_c   1.000
_cell.angle_alpha   90.00
_cell.angle_beta   90.00
_cell.angle_gamma   90.00
#
_symmetry.space_group_name_H-M   'P 1'
#
loop_
_entity.id
_entity.type
_entity.pdbx_description
1 polymer ?
#
loop_
_entity_poly.entity_id
_entity_poly.type
_entity_poly.pdbx_seq_one_letter_code
_entity_poly.pdbx_strand_id
1 'polypeptide(L)'
;MFPTPTTFPTENTHRLVLFLDQKLHGDYERMEDILADAARHMRRAEEAIAQLPYDAFKPIQSWVRDLDKHVEKRRFLTEDFRHAAQSALRELAKLDPDEAPALIDSAMRHLRDPLESSHRVTDLLAAEQEISRHRGQHR
;
A
#
# COMPACT_ATOMS: atom_id res chain seq x y z
N MET A 1 65.05 -2.06 32.65
CA MET A 1 64.46 -3.10 31.78
C MET A 1 63.13 -3.47 32.41
N PHE A 2 62.01 -3.01 31.84
CA PHE A 2 60.66 -3.26 32.38
C PHE A 2 60.11 -4.57 31.80
N PRO A 3 59.52 -5.47 32.59
CA PRO A 3 58.96 -6.71 32.06
C PRO A 3 57.72 -6.43 31.22
N THR A 4 57.66 -7.03 30.04
CA THR A 4 56.51 -7.01 29.14
C THR A 4 55.36 -7.80 29.76
N PRO A 5 54.14 -7.24 29.88
CA PRO A 5 53.00 -7.98 30.43
C PRO A 5 52.54 -9.05 29.43
N THR A 6 52.52 -10.32 29.84
CA THR A 6 52.13 -11.49 29.02
C THR A 6 50.65 -11.90 29.18
N THR A 7 49.78 -10.96 29.55
CA THR A 7 48.34 -11.23 29.71
C THR A 7 47.53 -10.25 28.90
N PHE A 8 46.96 -10.74 27.80
CA PHE A 8 45.89 -10.07 27.07
C PHE A 8 44.55 -10.43 27.74
N PRO A 9 43.73 -9.45 28.16
CA PRO A 9 42.39 -9.76 28.65
C PRO A 9 41.54 -10.32 27.51
N THR A 10 41.04 -11.55 27.69
CA THR A 10 40.19 -12.30 26.74
C THR A 10 38.72 -11.85 26.74
N GLU A 11 38.41 -10.74 27.38
CA GLU A 11 37.05 -10.20 27.44
C GLU A 11 36.86 -9.18 26.32
N ASN A 12 36.45 -9.70 25.16
CA ASN A 12 36.01 -8.89 24.04
C ASN A 12 34.66 -8.23 24.40
N THR A 13 34.72 -7.18 25.22
CA THR A 13 33.56 -6.41 25.71
C THR A 13 33.21 -5.27 24.75
N HIS A 14 33.48 -5.44 23.46
CA HIS A 14 33.00 -4.51 22.44
C HIS A 14 31.67 -5.03 21.90
N ARG A 15 30.58 -4.57 22.52
CA ARG A 15 29.25 -4.64 21.92
C ARG A 15 29.27 -3.78 20.66
N LEU A 16 29.45 -4.39 19.50
CA LEU A 16 29.21 -3.74 18.21
C LEU A 16 27.70 -3.50 18.10
N VAL A 17 27.27 -2.32 18.53
CA VAL A 17 25.91 -1.84 18.27
C VAL A 17 25.91 -1.32 16.85
N LEU A 18 25.42 -2.13 15.92
CA LEU A 18 25.13 -1.69 14.56
C LEU A 18 23.89 -0.78 14.61
N PHE A 19 24.12 0.53 14.71
CA PHE A 19 23.06 1.49 14.42
C PHE A 19 22.82 1.45 12.92
N LEU A 20 21.92 0.57 12.49
CA LEU A 20 21.26 0.74 11.21
C LEU A 20 20.53 2.06 11.33
N ASP A 21 21.06 3.09 10.69
CA ASP A 21 20.30 4.29 10.39
C ASP A 21 19.13 3.81 9.53
N GLN A 22 18.04 3.42 10.19
CA GLN A 22 16.75 3.26 9.56
C GLN A 22 16.37 4.68 9.14
N LYS A 23 17.00 5.16 8.06
CA LYS A 23 16.42 6.23 7.28
C LYS A 23 15.05 5.70 6.96
N LEU A 24 14.05 6.25 7.66
CA LEU A 24 12.68 6.22 7.20
C LEU A 24 12.77 6.82 5.81
N HIS A 25 12.84 5.93 4.82
CA HIS A 25 12.79 6.32 3.43
C HIS A 25 11.50 7.11 3.31
N GLY A 26 11.60 8.36 2.88
CA GLY A 26 10.42 9.22 2.74
C GLY A 26 9.42 8.50 1.84
N ASP A 27 8.12 8.75 1.98
CA ASP A 27 7.12 8.00 1.21
C ASP A 27 7.35 8.03 -0.30
N TYR A 28 8.01 9.10 -0.79
CA TYR A 28 8.48 9.21 -2.17
C TYR A 28 9.44 8.06 -2.57
N GLU A 29 10.43 7.75 -1.74
CA GLU A 29 11.37 6.63 -1.97
C GLU A 29 10.67 5.26 -1.83
N ARG A 30 9.49 5.21 -1.19
CA ARG A 30 8.71 3.99 -0.95
C ARG A 30 7.50 3.84 -1.88
N MET A 31 7.36 4.66 -2.92
CA MET A 31 6.20 4.62 -3.83
C MET A 31 6.01 3.23 -4.46
N GLU A 32 7.10 2.54 -4.78
CA GLU A 32 7.05 1.17 -5.31
C GLU A 32 6.46 0.18 -4.31
N ASP A 33 6.87 0.26 -3.04
CA ASP A 33 6.34 -0.57 -1.95
C ASP A 33 4.85 -0.28 -1.71
N ILE A 34 4.46 1.00 -1.72
CA ILE A 34 3.07 1.43 -1.54
C ILE A 34 2.17 0.84 -2.63
N LEU A 35 2.64 0.83 -3.88
CA LEU A 35 1.90 0.23 -5.00
C LEU A 35 1.92 -1.31 -4.97
N ALA A 36 3.00 -1.93 -4.52
CA ALA A 36 3.05 -3.37 -4.30
C ALA A 36 2.07 -3.81 -3.21
N ASP A 37 2.00 -3.06 -2.12
CA ASP A 37 1.01 -3.25 -1.07
C ASP A 37 -0.41 -3.04 -1.62
N ALA A 38 -0.66 -1.99 -2.41
CA ALA A 38 -1.96 -1.77 -3.05
C ALA A 38 -2.41 -2.99 -3.87
N ALA A 39 -1.52 -3.59 -4.66
CA ALA A 39 -1.81 -4.81 -5.41
C ALA A 39 -2.16 -5.99 -4.50
N ARG A 40 -1.47 -6.14 -3.36
CA ARG A 40 -1.79 -7.17 -2.35
C ARG A 40 -3.18 -6.93 -1.74
N HIS A 41 -3.51 -5.69 -1.38
CA HIS A 41 -4.81 -5.35 -0.80
C HIS A 41 -5.95 -5.56 -1.80
N MET A 42 -5.76 -5.23 -3.08
CA MET A 42 -6.75 -5.52 -4.13
C MET A 42 -7.04 -7.01 -4.26
N ARG A 43 -6.01 -7.87 -4.27
CA ARG A 43 -6.24 -9.33 -4.33
C ARG A 43 -7.02 -9.84 -3.13
N ARG A 44 -6.74 -9.32 -1.93
CA ARG A 44 -7.52 -9.64 -0.72
C ARG A 44 -8.96 -9.16 -0.81
N ALA A 45 -9.19 -7.99 -1.42
CA ALA A 45 -10.54 -7.49 -1.67
C ALA A 45 -11.29 -8.41 -2.64
N GLU A 46 -10.66 -8.84 -3.73
CA GLU A 46 -11.22 -9.80 -4.69
C GLU A 46 -11.54 -11.15 -4.04
N GLU A 47 -10.63 -11.68 -3.22
CA GLU A 47 -10.84 -12.90 -2.45
C GLU A 47 -12.03 -12.80 -1.48
N ALA A 48 -12.20 -11.65 -0.81
CA ALA A 48 -13.33 -11.41 0.08
C ALA A 48 -14.64 -11.27 -0.70
N ILE A 49 -14.61 -10.58 -1.85
CA ILE A 49 -15.77 -10.40 -2.72
C ILE A 49 -16.21 -11.74 -3.34
N ALA A 50 -15.27 -12.59 -3.73
CA ALA A 50 -15.57 -13.91 -4.29
C ALA A 50 -16.27 -14.86 -3.30
N GLN A 51 -16.18 -14.58 -2.00
CA GLN A 51 -16.84 -15.34 -0.94
C GLN A 51 -18.26 -14.85 -0.63
N LEU A 52 -18.69 -13.73 -1.22
CA LEU A 52 -20.03 -13.20 -0.98
C LEU A 52 -21.12 -14.13 -1.54
N PRO A 53 -22.30 -14.19 -0.89
CA PRO A 53 -23.48 -14.82 -1.46
C PRO A 53 -23.79 -14.25 -2.85
N TYR A 54 -24.40 -15.05 -3.73
CA TYR A 54 -24.67 -14.63 -5.11
C TYR A 54 -25.52 -13.35 -5.19
N ASP A 55 -26.51 -13.21 -4.29
CA ASP A 55 -27.39 -12.05 -4.25
C ASP A 55 -26.64 -10.76 -3.87
N ALA A 56 -25.68 -10.84 -2.94
CA ALA A 56 -24.76 -9.76 -2.59
C ALA A 56 -23.71 -9.49 -3.69
N PHE A 57 -23.27 -10.52 -4.41
CA PHE A 57 -22.25 -10.42 -5.44
C PHE A 57 -22.78 -9.84 -6.76
N LYS A 58 -24.03 -10.16 -7.13
CA LYS A 58 -24.63 -9.80 -8.41
C LYS A 58 -24.61 -8.29 -8.70
N PRO A 59 -24.93 -7.38 -7.76
CA PRO A 59 -24.87 -5.93 -8.00
C PRO A 59 -23.46 -5.40 -8.25
N ILE A 60 -22.43 -6.04 -7.69
CA ILE A 60 -21.05 -5.56 -7.73
C ILE A 60 -20.21 -6.20 -8.83
N GLN A 61 -20.70 -7.26 -9.48
CA GLN A 61 -19.97 -8.06 -10.46
C GLN A 61 -19.35 -7.24 -11.61
N SER A 62 -20.05 -6.22 -12.12
CA SER A 62 -19.53 -5.36 -13.19
C SER A 62 -18.27 -4.62 -12.76
N TRP A 63 -18.27 -4.07 -11.54
CA TRP A 63 -17.16 -3.32 -10.98
C TRP A 63 -15.97 -4.20 -10.65
N VAL A 64 -16.20 -5.42 -10.15
CA VAL A 64 -15.14 -6.41 -9.92
C VAL A 64 -14.38 -6.69 -11.22
N ARG A 65 -15.09 -6.92 -12.32
CA ARG A 65 -14.48 -7.16 -13.64
C ARG A 65 -13.68 -5.96 -14.14
N ASP A 66 -14.13 -4.74 -13.86
CA ASP A 66 -13.41 -3.54 -14.27
C ASP A 66 -12.16 -3.32 -13.41
N LEU A 67 -12.24 -3.57 -12.09
CA LEU A 67 -11.10 -3.54 -11.18
C LEU A 67 -10.02 -4.58 -11.54
N ASP A 68 -10.43 -5.80 -11.89
CA ASP A 68 -9.52 -6.90 -12.26
C ASP A 68 -8.60 -6.50 -13.44
N LYS A 69 -9.15 -5.80 -14.46
CA LYS A 69 -8.35 -5.25 -15.58
C LYS A 69 -7.26 -4.29 -15.13
N HIS A 70 -7.50 -3.52 -14.07
CA HIS A 70 -6.51 -2.60 -13.51
C HIS A 70 -5.45 -3.35 -12.70
N VAL A 71 -5.84 -4.38 -11.96
CA VAL A 71 -4.94 -5.24 -11.17
C VAL A 71 -3.99 -6.01 -12.09
N GLU A 72 -4.50 -6.66 -13.14
CA GLU A 72 -3.69 -7.39 -14.13
C GLU A 72 -2.62 -6.51 -14.78
N LYS A 73 -3.00 -5.28 -15.15
CA LYS A 73 -2.12 -4.31 -15.81
C LYS A 73 -1.27 -3.49 -14.82
N ARG A 74 -1.45 -3.71 -13.51
CA ARG A 74 -0.83 -2.92 -12.42
C ARG A 74 -1.06 -1.42 -12.56
N ARG A 75 -2.22 -1.01 -13.08
CA ARG A 75 -2.58 0.38 -13.37
C ARG A 75 -3.35 0.99 -12.21
N PHE A 76 -2.67 1.21 -11.09
CA PHE A 76 -3.29 1.78 -9.88
C PHE A 76 -3.29 3.31 -9.85
N LEU A 77 -2.47 3.98 -10.66
CA LEU A 77 -2.34 5.45 -10.65
C LEU A 77 -3.36 6.16 -11.55
N THR A 78 -4.20 5.42 -12.27
CA THR A 78 -5.14 6.00 -13.23
C THR A 78 -6.41 6.51 -12.53
N GLU A 79 -7.01 7.56 -13.09
CA GLU A 79 -8.32 8.04 -12.62
C GLU A 79 -9.41 6.98 -12.78
N ASP A 80 -9.37 6.23 -13.88
CA ASP A 80 -10.27 5.08 -14.12
C ASP A 80 -10.24 4.07 -12.97
N PHE A 81 -9.05 3.77 -12.43
CA PHE A 81 -8.93 2.83 -11.31
C PHE A 81 -9.58 3.40 -10.06
N ARG A 82 -9.29 4.67 -9.72
CA ARG A 82 -9.86 5.34 -8.54
C ARG A 82 -11.38 5.44 -8.65
N HIS A 83 -11.89 5.75 -9.83
CA HIS A 83 -13.32 5.79 -10.10
C HIS A 83 -13.96 4.40 -9.94
N ALA A 84 -13.37 3.37 -10.53
CA ALA A 84 -13.86 1.99 -10.39
C ALA A 84 -13.86 1.52 -8.92
N ALA A 85 -12.78 1.78 -8.17
CA ALA A 85 -12.66 1.41 -6.77
C ALA A 85 -13.67 2.15 -5.89
N GLN A 86 -13.86 3.45 -6.13
CA GLN A 86 -14.84 4.24 -5.40
C GLN A 86 -16.28 3.81 -5.71
N SER A 87 -16.59 3.50 -6.96
CA SER A 87 -17.90 2.98 -7.36
C SER A 87 -18.18 1.61 -6.75
N ALA A 88 -17.20 0.70 -6.76
CA ALA A 88 -17.29 -0.58 -6.07
C ALA A 88 -17.54 -0.42 -4.57
N LEU A 89 -16.83 0.49 -3.88
CA LEU A 89 -17.08 0.80 -2.47
C LEU A 89 -18.50 1.33 -2.21
N ARG A 90 -19.05 2.14 -3.12
CA ARG A 90 -20.42 2.64 -3.02
C ARG A 90 -21.45 1.54 -3.18
N GLU A 91 -21.23 0.60 -4.10
CA GLU A 91 -22.14 -0.53 -4.26
C GLU A 91 -22.04 -1.50 -3.08
N LEU A 92 -20.84 -1.80 -2.58
CA LEU A 92 -20.65 -2.61 -1.36
C LEU A 92 -21.37 -2.00 -0.15
N ALA A 93 -21.36 -0.66 -0.03
CA ALA A 93 -22.04 0.04 1.07
C ALA A 93 -23.58 0.01 0.98
N LYS A 94 -24.16 -0.37 -0.17
CA LYS A 94 -25.61 -0.52 -0.36
C LYS A 94 -26.10 -1.93 -0.11
N LEU A 95 -25.19 -2.91 -0.01
CA LEU A 95 -25.55 -4.29 0.25
C LEU A 95 -26.14 -4.41 1.65
N ASP A 96 -27.05 -5.37 1.82
CA ASP A 96 -27.62 -5.66 3.13
C ASP A 96 -26.52 -6.31 4.01
N PRO A 97 -26.11 -5.66 5.11
CA PRO A 97 -25.09 -6.22 5.99
C PRO A 97 -25.53 -7.54 6.61
N ASP A 98 -26.83 -7.85 6.70
CA ASP A 98 -27.31 -9.11 7.29
C ASP A 98 -27.03 -10.33 6.39
N GLU A 99 -26.77 -10.12 5.09
CA GLU A 99 -26.45 -11.21 4.16
C GLU A 99 -25.04 -11.78 4.39
N ALA A 100 -24.05 -10.92 4.69
CA ALA A 100 -22.66 -11.32 4.87
C ALA A 100 -21.81 -10.24 5.57
N PRO A 101 -22.07 -9.91 6.85
CA PRO A 101 -21.55 -8.69 7.47
C PRO A 101 -20.01 -8.65 7.52
N ALA A 102 -19.39 -9.75 7.94
CA ALA A 102 -17.93 -9.84 8.04
C ALA A 102 -17.22 -9.80 6.67
N LEU A 103 -17.84 -10.33 5.62
CA LEU A 103 -17.26 -10.35 4.28
C LEU A 103 -17.40 -8.99 3.60
N ILE A 104 -18.56 -8.34 3.74
CA ILE A 104 -18.79 -6.99 3.22
C ILE A 104 -17.81 -6.01 3.89
N ASP A 105 -17.69 -6.06 5.22
CA ASP A 105 -16.73 -5.22 5.95
C ASP A 105 -15.27 -5.50 5.55
N SER A 106 -14.90 -6.76 5.36
CA SER A 106 -13.56 -7.17 4.92
C SER A 106 -13.27 -6.66 3.51
N ALA A 107 -14.20 -6.86 2.57
CA ALA A 107 -14.09 -6.39 1.20
C ALA A 107 -13.95 -4.86 1.14
N MET A 108 -14.79 -4.14 1.88
CA MET A 108 -14.71 -2.68 1.96
C MET A 108 -13.39 -2.20 2.55
N ARG A 109 -12.89 -2.85 3.61
CA ARG A 109 -11.61 -2.51 4.22
C ARG A 109 -10.46 -2.71 3.23
N HIS A 110 -10.39 -3.89 2.61
CA HIS A 110 -9.32 -4.22 1.67
C HIS A 110 -9.38 -3.42 0.37
N LEU A 111 -10.55 -2.92 -0.04
CA LEU A 111 -10.70 -2.06 -1.21
C LEU A 111 -10.37 -0.58 -0.93
N ARG A 112 -10.45 -0.13 0.34
CA ARG A 112 -10.04 1.23 0.72
C ARG A 112 -8.53 1.43 0.65
N ASP A 113 -7.75 0.48 1.17
CA ASP A 113 -6.28 0.55 1.19
C ASP A 113 -5.65 0.86 -0.19
N PRO A 114 -6.00 0.17 -1.29
CA PRO A 114 -5.41 0.44 -2.60
C PRO A 114 -5.90 1.75 -3.23
N LEU A 115 -7.12 2.20 -2.91
CA LEU A 115 -7.61 3.51 -3.31
C LEU A 115 -6.83 4.62 -2.61
N GLU A 116 -6.59 4.50 -1.31
CA GLU A 116 -5.77 5.43 -0.54
C GLU A 116 -4.32 5.46 -1.05
N SER A 117 -3.71 4.28 -1.28
CA SER A 117 -2.37 4.18 -1.87
C SER A 117 -2.28 4.86 -3.23
N SER A 118 -3.30 4.72 -4.08
CA SER A 118 -3.36 5.40 -5.39
C SER A 118 -3.34 6.93 -5.23
N HIS A 119 -4.17 7.47 -4.35
CA HIS A 119 -4.20 8.90 -4.05
C HIS A 119 -2.86 9.39 -3.49
N ARG A 120 -2.34 8.70 -2.47
CA ARG A 120 -1.08 9.07 -1.81
C ARG A 120 0.09 9.14 -2.78
N VAL A 121 0.26 8.15 -3.65
CA VAL A 121 1.33 8.17 -4.65
C VAL A 121 1.11 9.29 -5.67
N THR A 122 -0.13 9.55 -6.07
CA THR A 122 -0.45 10.66 -6.97
C THR A 122 -0.10 12.02 -6.35
N ASP A 123 -0.42 12.21 -5.07
CA ASP A 123 -0.12 13.44 -4.33
C ASP A 123 1.39 13.63 -4.14
N LEU A 124 2.13 12.54 -3.86
CA LEU A 124 3.60 12.57 -3.78
C LEU A 124 4.25 12.98 -5.11
N LEU A 125 3.76 12.43 -6.22
CA LEU A 125 4.24 12.81 -7.55
C LEU A 125 3.93 14.28 -7.89
N ALA A 126 2.74 14.77 -7.52
CA ALA A 126 2.37 16.16 -7.70
C ALA A 126 3.25 17.11 -6.88
N ALA A 127 3.49 16.78 -5.60
CA ALA A 127 4.36 17.54 -4.72
C ALA A 127 5.80 17.61 -5.25
N GLU A 128 6.36 16.49 -5.71
CA GLU A 128 7.71 16.46 -6.29
C GLU A 128 7.80 17.32 -7.57
N GLN A 129 6.77 17.28 -8.41
CA GLN A 129 6.72 18.10 -9.62
C GLN A 129 6.68 19.60 -9.29
N GLU A 130 5.92 19.99 -8.26
CA GLU A 130 5.84 21.38 -7.79
C GLU A 130 7.17 21.87 -7.22
N ILE A 131 7.82 21.07 -6.35
CA ILE A 131 9.15 21.35 -5.80
C ILE A 131 10.18 21.51 -6.93
N SER A 132 10.16 20.62 -7.91
CA SER A 132 11.06 20.66 -9.06
C SER A 132 10.89 21.92 -9.89
N ARG A 133 9.64 22.38 -10.12
CA ARG A 133 9.36 23.65 -10.80
C ARG A 133 9.93 24.84 -10.05
N HIS A 134 9.74 24.91 -8.73
CA HIS A 134 10.30 25.99 -7.91
C HIS A 134 11.83 26.00 -7.94
N ARG A 135 12.49 24.83 -7.86
CA ARG A 135 13.96 24.74 -7.96
C ARG A 135 14.49 25.18 -9.34
N GLY A 136 13.77 24.88 -10.41
CA GLY A 136 14.13 25.30 -11.77
C GLY A 136 13.97 26.80 -12.03
N GLN A 137 13.10 27.49 -11.28
CA GLN A 137 12.90 28.94 -11.36
C GLN A 137 13.94 29.76 -10.57
N HIS A 138 14.70 29.10 -9.68
CA HIS A 138 15.78 29.72 -8.89
C HIS A 138 17.19 29.50 -9.48
N ARG A 139 17.29 29.06 -10.74
CA ARG A 139 18.53 28.99 -11.52
C ARG A 139 18.49 30.00 -12.66
#